data_AF-A0AA92M4C7-F1
#
_entry.id   AF-A0AA92M4C7-F1
#
_cell.length_a   1.000
_cell.length_b   1.000
_cell.length_c   1.000
_cell.angle_alpha   90.00
_cell.angle_beta   90.00
_cell.angle_gamma   90.00
#
_symmetry.space_group_name_H-M   'P 1'
#
loop_
_entity.id
_entity.type
_entity.pdbx_description
1 polymer ?
#
loop_
_entity_poly.entity_id
_entity_poly.type
_entity_poly.pdbx_seq_one_letter_code
_entity_poly.pdbx_strand_id
1 'polypeptide(L)'
;MSQGKFDSRLGTADAPRQLFASTPAQRVALARRQFFEEGVRPSGLVGEAVIQSWLRCSRTHTDRQRIVPFDAVTPSRLHATLARNRELLEVARQELAQMENMLAGTDCRVILTDRDGVLVHVTDQPAAAHQPVLRKTARVGVNISERVVGTTAPGIVASTGQACTVDGAEHYFDVLCHMQCAAAPIRDVTGRLAGVLDLTVEARRFGFDAAAMVALYATTIENRLLQAQSRDHLILRFQASPTLLGTPLEALAGIAPDGTIAWLNNAGARLLGRLPEAADERDVECLLGHDLASLMRLGRREAAQPLRLASGLGVWVQAQLKGANGADFRHAVAMPGETAPAALERIAVPAIATTATEGQAGTDTAEAAWPAGTLREHSRKLIEDTLAAHGGNVSQAARQLRVSRGTLYRRLRGWHDDAAQAAADD
;
A
#
# COMPACT_ATOMS: atom_id res chain seq x y z
N MET A 1 -2.77 15.15 42.38
CA MET A 1 -3.09 13.88 41.70
C MET A 1 -3.17 14.13 40.21
N SER A 2 -2.66 13.19 39.41
CA SER A 2 -2.62 13.17 37.93
C SER A 2 -1.35 13.76 37.28
N GLN A 3 -0.32 12.92 37.16
CA GLN A 3 0.64 12.97 36.05
C GLN A 3 0.86 11.54 35.56
N GLY A 4 0.77 11.36 34.25
CA GLY A 4 0.98 10.08 33.57
C GLY A 4 0.22 10.03 32.25
N LYS A 5 0.67 10.78 31.24
CA LYS A 5 0.28 10.53 29.84
C LYS A 5 1.46 9.87 29.13
N PHE A 6 1.20 8.68 28.61
CA PHE A 6 2.13 7.83 27.88
C PHE A 6 2.58 8.52 26.57
N ASP A 7 3.90 8.63 26.40
CA ASP A 7 4.57 9.03 25.16
C ASP A 7 4.72 7.78 24.28
N SER A 8 3.78 7.56 23.36
CA SER A 8 3.80 6.41 22.44
C SER A 8 4.53 6.77 21.14
N ARG A 9 5.85 6.66 21.15
CA ARG A 9 6.67 6.74 19.92
C ARG A 9 6.57 5.42 19.14
N LEU A 10 6.16 5.46 17.88
CA LEU A 10 6.33 4.33 16.96
C LEU A 10 7.83 4.16 16.67
N GLY A 11 8.44 3.06 17.14
CA GLY A 11 9.79 2.64 16.73
C GLY A 11 10.82 2.36 17.83
N THR A 12 10.48 2.40 19.13
CA THR A 12 11.44 2.10 20.22
C THR A 12 10.84 1.20 21.30
N ALA A 13 10.40 0.00 20.93
CA ALA A 13 10.11 -1.05 21.91
C ALA A 13 11.39 -1.87 22.11
N ASP A 14 11.88 -1.92 23.35
CA ASP A 14 13.06 -2.67 23.85
C ASP A 14 14.47 -2.09 23.63
N ALA A 15 14.71 -0.89 24.18
CA ALA A 15 16.07 -0.48 24.56
C ALA A 15 16.21 -0.46 26.10
N PRO A 16 17.25 -1.09 26.69
CA PRO A 16 17.45 -1.11 28.14
C PRO A 16 17.62 0.32 28.69
N ARG A 17 16.86 0.63 29.75
CA ARG A 17 16.94 1.91 30.48
C ARG A 17 18.34 2.11 31.06
N GLN A 18 19.19 2.88 30.39
CA GLN A 18 20.37 3.49 31.00
C GLN A 18 20.13 4.96 31.37
N LEU A 19 20.79 5.39 32.44
CA LEU A 19 20.28 6.25 33.50
C LEU A 19 20.72 7.74 33.45
N PHE A 20 21.33 8.25 32.38
CA PHE A 20 21.90 9.62 32.42
C PHE A 20 21.66 10.47 31.16
N ALA A 21 20.41 10.89 31.00
CA ALA A 21 19.98 12.16 30.40
C ALA A 21 18.49 12.30 30.75
N SER A 22 18.17 13.19 31.71
CA SER A 22 16.84 13.24 32.33
C SER A 22 15.75 13.78 31.41
N THR A 23 16.11 14.41 30.27
CA THR A 23 15.16 14.93 29.28
C THR A 23 15.53 14.55 27.84
N PRO A 24 14.56 14.52 26.89
CA PRO A 24 14.85 14.35 25.46
C PRO A 24 15.87 15.35 24.92
N ALA A 25 15.79 16.62 25.33
CA ALA A 25 16.73 17.65 24.91
C ALA A 25 18.17 17.34 25.35
N GLN A 26 18.36 16.85 26.58
CA GLN A 26 19.68 16.43 27.06
C GLN A 26 20.22 15.22 26.32
N ARG A 27 19.36 14.24 25.97
CA ARG A 27 19.77 13.09 25.16
C ARG A 27 20.27 13.53 23.79
N VAL A 28 19.53 14.41 23.12
CA VAL A 28 19.93 14.93 21.81
C VAL A 28 21.21 15.78 21.92
N ALA A 29 21.36 16.58 22.97
CA ALA A 29 22.58 17.36 23.20
C ALA A 29 23.81 16.46 23.41
N LEU A 30 23.68 15.39 24.20
CA LEU A 30 24.72 14.38 24.37
C LEU A 30 25.03 13.67 23.03
N ALA A 31 23.99 13.30 22.28
CA ALA A 31 24.15 12.68 20.97
C ALA A 31 24.90 13.57 19.98
N ARG A 32 24.60 14.88 19.98
CA ARG A 32 25.31 15.87 19.15
C ARG A 32 26.77 15.98 19.55
N ARG A 33 27.08 16.03 20.84
CA ARG A 33 28.47 16.09 21.33
C ARG A 33 29.26 14.86 20.88
N GLN A 34 28.73 13.67 21.15
CA GLN A 34 29.35 12.41 20.75
C GLN A 34 29.59 12.37 19.24
N PHE A 35 28.59 12.71 18.45
CA PHE A 35 28.68 12.61 16.99
C PHE A 35 29.57 13.69 16.36
N PHE A 36 29.36 14.97 16.70
CA PHE A 36 29.98 16.10 16.02
C PHE A 36 31.32 16.54 16.61
N GLU A 37 31.58 16.28 17.90
CA GLU A 37 32.79 16.72 18.59
C GLU A 37 33.73 15.53 18.87
N GLU A 38 33.18 14.39 19.30
CA GLU A 38 33.99 13.24 19.72
C GLU A 38 34.17 12.20 18.59
N GLY A 39 33.42 12.31 17.49
CA GLY A 39 33.44 11.34 16.38
C GLY A 39 32.87 9.96 16.76
N VAL A 40 32.15 9.88 17.87
CA VAL A 40 31.55 8.66 18.40
C VAL A 40 30.10 8.53 17.92
N ARG A 41 29.71 7.34 17.49
CA ARG A 41 28.33 7.07 17.09
C ARG A 41 27.39 7.09 18.31
N PRO A 42 26.35 7.95 18.36
CA PRO A 42 25.51 8.14 19.54
C PRO A 42 24.34 7.12 19.60
N SER A 43 24.65 5.84 19.50
CA SER A 43 23.65 4.76 19.46
C SER A 43 22.76 4.77 20.72
N GLY A 44 21.44 4.69 20.51
CA GLY A 44 20.46 4.65 21.61
C GLY A 44 20.08 6.02 22.20
N LEU A 45 20.78 7.10 21.84
CA LEU A 45 20.45 8.45 22.30
C LEU A 45 19.42 9.15 21.41
N VAL A 46 19.50 8.91 20.09
CA VAL A 46 18.57 9.38 19.05
C VAL A 46 18.25 8.24 18.08
N GLY A 47 17.22 8.42 17.25
CA GLY A 47 16.82 7.41 16.28
C GLY A 47 17.91 7.10 15.24
N GLU A 48 18.01 5.84 14.83
CA GLU A 48 19.00 5.38 13.85
C GLU A 48 18.92 6.16 12.53
N ALA A 49 17.71 6.49 12.08
CA ALA A 49 17.49 7.29 10.87
C ALA A 49 18.09 8.70 10.97
N VAL A 50 18.07 9.31 12.17
CA VAL A 50 18.69 10.63 12.43
C VAL A 50 20.21 10.50 12.37
N ILE A 51 20.79 9.47 12.98
CA ILE A 51 22.25 9.23 12.93
C ILE A 51 22.73 9.04 11.48
N GLN A 52 22.00 8.24 10.69
CA GLN A 52 22.33 8.02 9.27
C GLN A 52 22.19 9.29 8.44
N SER A 53 21.19 10.13 8.75
CA SER A 53 21.03 11.45 8.14
C SER A 53 22.20 12.38 8.49
N TRP A 54 22.62 12.45 9.76
CA TRP A 54 23.78 13.22 10.19
C TRP A 54 25.06 12.77 9.48
N LEU A 55 25.26 11.46 9.30
CA LEU A 55 26.39 10.90 8.53
C LEU A 55 26.39 11.32 7.07
N ARG A 56 25.22 11.40 6.41
CA ARG A 56 25.13 11.90 5.03
C ARG A 56 25.36 13.41 4.96
N CYS A 57 24.82 14.16 5.91
CA CYS A 57 24.97 15.61 5.96
C CYS A 57 26.41 16.01 6.25
N SER A 58 27.13 15.33 7.15
CA SER A 58 28.54 15.64 7.49
C SER A 58 29.51 15.43 6.32
N ARG A 59 29.16 14.60 5.33
CA ARG A 59 29.94 14.43 4.10
C ARG A 59 29.84 15.62 3.15
N THR A 60 28.79 16.43 3.27
CA THR A 60 28.47 17.52 2.34
C THR A 60 28.51 18.89 3.00
N HIS A 61 28.44 18.95 4.33
CA HIS A 61 28.41 20.17 5.12
C HIS A 61 29.42 20.07 6.26
N THR A 62 30.36 21.01 6.30
CA THR A 62 31.36 21.12 7.37
C THR A 62 30.96 22.15 8.43
N ASP A 63 30.18 23.16 8.06
CA ASP A 63 29.70 24.22 8.95
C ASP A 63 28.20 24.06 9.26
N ARG A 64 27.88 23.83 10.54
CA ARG A 64 26.52 23.66 11.07
C ARG A 64 25.82 24.99 11.39
N GLN A 65 26.57 26.08 11.51
CA GLN A 65 26.06 27.42 11.79
C GLN A 65 25.78 28.21 10.51
N ARG A 66 26.11 27.64 9.35
CA ARG A 66 25.83 28.21 8.04
C ARG A 66 24.37 28.64 7.91
N ILE A 67 24.16 29.81 7.32
CA ILE A 67 22.83 30.28 6.92
C ILE A 67 22.29 29.39 5.81
N VAL A 68 21.14 28.77 6.07
CA VAL A 68 20.37 28.02 5.07
C VAL A 68 19.50 29.02 4.30
N PRO A 69 19.69 29.20 2.98
CA PRO A 69 19.05 30.29 2.24
C PRO A 69 17.56 30.02 1.92
N PHE A 70 17.12 28.75 1.97
CA PHE A 70 15.76 28.32 1.62
C PHE A 70 15.29 28.88 0.27
N ASP A 71 16.18 28.81 -0.72
CA ASP A 71 15.93 29.35 -2.05
C ASP A 71 14.82 28.57 -2.77
N ALA A 72 13.97 29.32 -3.47
CA ALA A 72 13.08 28.74 -4.44
C ALA A 72 13.88 28.24 -5.65
N VAL A 73 13.46 27.10 -6.21
CA VAL A 73 13.97 26.65 -7.49
C VAL A 73 13.61 27.63 -8.60
N THR A 74 14.30 27.56 -9.73
CA THR A 74 14.00 28.42 -10.89
C THR A 74 12.52 28.26 -11.33
N PRO A 75 11.89 29.31 -11.90
CA PRO A 75 10.50 29.22 -12.35
C PRO A 75 10.24 28.06 -13.33
N SER A 76 11.18 27.80 -14.25
CA SER A 76 11.09 26.66 -15.19
C SER A 76 11.13 25.31 -14.47
N ARG A 77 12.00 25.17 -13.45
CA ARG A 77 12.05 23.95 -12.63
C ARG A 77 10.77 23.78 -11.81
N LEU A 78 10.25 24.86 -11.22
CA LEU A 78 8.99 24.82 -10.48
C LEU A 78 7.84 24.39 -11.39
N HIS A 79 7.70 25.00 -12.57
CA HIS A 79 6.66 24.64 -13.52
C HIS A 79 6.72 23.15 -13.90
N ALA A 80 7.93 22.65 -14.23
CA ALA A 80 8.13 21.25 -14.53
C ALA A 80 7.81 20.33 -13.33
N THR A 81 8.19 20.73 -12.11
CA THR A 81 7.86 19.98 -10.89
C THR A 81 6.36 19.93 -10.65
N LEU A 82 5.63 21.05 -10.76
CA LEU A 82 4.16 21.06 -10.60
C LEU A 82 3.47 20.23 -11.67
N ALA A 83 3.93 20.31 -12.93
CA ALA A 83 3.39 19.51 -14.03
C ALA A 83 3.57 18.00 -13.78
N ARG A 84 4.76 17.55 -13.34
CA ARG A 84 5.02 16.15 -13.01
C ARG A 84 4.21 15.63 -11.83
N ASN A 85 3.85 16.50 -10.88
CA ASN A 85 3.11 16.13 -9.66
C ASN A 85 1.63 16.48 -9.73
N ARG A 86 1.08 16.79 -10.92
CA ARG A 86 -0.31 17.22 -11.08
C ARG A 86 -1.32 16.22 -10.51
N GLU A 87 -1.14 14.94 -10.80
CA GLU A 87 -2.05 13.89 -10.31
C GLU A 87 -1.98 13.72 -8.79
N LEU A 88 -0.77 13.78 -8.20
CA LEU A 88 -0.58 13.78 -6.75
C LEU A 88 -1.30 14.97 -6.10
N LEU A 89 -1.14 16.17 -6.66
CA LEU A 89 -1.82 17.39 -6.18
C LEU A 89 -3.34 17.29 -6.32
N GLU A 90 -3.84 16.70 -7.41
CA GLU A 90 -5.27 16.47 -7.65
C GLU A 90 -5.89 15.59 -6.56
N VAL A 91 -5.28 14.43 -6.28
CA VAL A 91 -5.81 13.48 -5.29
C VAL A 91 -5.62 13.93 -3.83
N ALA A 92 -4.58 14.74 -3.58
CA ALA A 92 -4.27 15.26 -2.25
C ALA A 92 -5.11 16.49 -1.87
N ARG A 93 -5.70 17.20 -2.84
CA ARG A 93 -6.38 18.48 -2.65
C ARG A 93 -7.35 18.51 -1.48
N GLN A 94 -8.28 17.55 -1.44
CA GLN A 94 -9.30 17.48 -0.40
C GLN A 94 -8.68 17.25 0.99
N GLU A 95 -7.60 16.46 1.05
CA GLU A 95 -7.04 15.98 2.31
C GLU A 95 -6.17 17.05 2.92
N LEU A 96 -5.41 17.76 2.09
CA LEU A 96 -4.67 18.95 2.47
C LEU A 96 -5.62 20.04 3.00
N ALA A 97 -6.75 20.28 2.32
CA ALA A 97 -7.76 21.25 2.78
C ALA A 97 -8.42 20.83 4.11
N GLN A 98 -8.68 19.55 4.32
CA GLN A 98 -9.19 19.04 5.60
C GLN A 98 -8.18 19.22 6.73
N MET A 99 -6.91 18.89 6.48
CA MET A 99 -5.84 19.10 7.46
C MET A 99 -5.69 20.58 7.80
N GLU A 100 -5.75 21.47 6.79
CA GLU A 100 -5.73 22.91 7.00
C GLU A 100 -6.85 23.39 7.93
N ASN A 101 -8.08 22.95 7.68
CA ASN A 101 -9.22 23.29 8.53
C ASN A 101 -9.09 22.73 9.94
N MET A 102 -8.60 21.50 10.10
CA MET A 102 -8.41 20.86 11.40
C MET A 102 -7.30 21.51 12.23
N LEU A 103 -6.28 22.05 11.56
CA LEU A 103 -5.13 22.71 12.17
C LEU A 103 -5.30 24.24 12.24
N ALA A 104 -6.43 24.77 11.79
CA ALA A 104 -6.74 26.19 11.86
C ALA A 104 -6.65 26.68 13.32
N GLY A 105 -5.97 27.81 13.51
CA GLY A 105 -5.71 28.37 14.84
C GLY A 105 -4.56 27.71 15.61
N THR A 106 -3.88 26.72 15.03
CA THR A 106 -2.59 26.22 15.52
C THR A 106 -1.43 26.87 14.78
N ASP A 107 -0.21 26.74 15.32
CA ASP A 107 1.02 27.20 14.67
C ASP A 107 1.55 26.18 13.63
N CYS A 108 0.79 25.14 13.28
CA CYS A 108 1.24 24.06 12.40
C CYS A 108 1.14 24.45 10.92
N ARG A 109 2.11 23.98 10.13
CA ARG A 109 2.10 24.01 8.67
C ARG A 109 2.01 22.62 8.11
N VAL A 110 1.12 22.45 7.12
CA VAL A 110 1.10 21.26 6.28
C VAL A 110 1.90 21.56 5.04
N ILE A 111 2.89 20.71 4.75
CA ILE A 111 3.79 20.83 3.63
C ILE A 111 3.72 19.53 2.83
N LEU A 112 3.58 19.63 1.51
CA LEU A 112 3.76 18.50 0.61
C LEU A 112 4.96 18.79 -0.29
N THR A 113 5.89 17.85 -0.34
CA THR A 113 7.05 17.88 -1.23
C THR A 113 6.92 16.86 -2.36
N ASP A 114 7.56 17.14 -3.50
CA ASP A 114 7.84 16.12 -4.49
C ASP A 114 8.96 15.17 -4.01
N ARG A 115 9.21 14.11 -4.80
CA ARG A 115 10.27 13.12 -4.53
C ARG A 115 11.68 13.73 -4.37
N ASP A 116 11.93 14.91 -4.92
CA ASP A 116 13.23 15.59 -4.91
C ASP A 116 13.35 16.62 -3.77
N GLY A 117 12.33 16.73 -2.92
CA GLY A 117 12.29 17.65 -1.78
C GLY A 117 11.87 19.08 -2.13
N VAL A 118 11.30 19.31 -3.32
CA VAL A 118 10.74 20.62 -3.70
C VAL A 118 9.31 20.72 -3.19
N LEU A 119 8.97 21.81 -2.51
CA LEU A 119 7.63 22.05 -2.00
C LEU A 119 6.65 22.25 -3.17
N VAL A 120 5.61 21.41 -3.23
CA VAL A 120 4.55 21.49 -4.25
C VAL A 120 3.23 22.00 -3.68
N HIS A 121 3.06 21.96 -2.35
CA HIS A 121 1.93 22.57 -1.65
C HIS A 121 2.34 23.00 -0.24
N VAL A 122 1.75 24.09 0.23
CA VAL A 122 1.83 24.58 1.61
C VAL A 122 0.47 25.15 1.98
N THR A 123 -0.03 24.85 3.18
CA THR A 123 -1.30 25.44 3.65
C THR A 123 -1.16 26.93 3.97
N ASP A 124 -2.21 27.68 3.64
CA ASP A 124 -2.27 29.14 3.75
C ASP A 124 -2.79 29.53 5.15
N GLN A 125 -1.95 29.29 6.15
CA GLN A 125 -2.14 29.89 7.47
C GLN A 125 -1.39 31.23 7.54
N PRO A 126 -1.85 32.24 8.28
CA PRO A 126 -1.02 33.38 8.61
C PRO A 126 0.15 32.89 9.48
N ALA A 127 1.40 33.12 9.08
CA ALA A 127 2.52 32.76 9.95
C ALA A 127 2.46 33.65 11.18
N ALA A 128 2.30 33.05 12.37
CA ALA A 128 2.34 33.80 13.61
C ALA A 128 3.62 34.66 13.68
N ALA A 129 3.56 35.77 14.43
CA ALA A 129 4.67 36.73 14.52
C ALA A 129 6.03 36.08 14.90
N HIS A 130 6.00 34.90 15.51
CA HIS A 130 7.16 34.17 16.04
C HIS A 130 7.58 32.95 15.19
N GLN A 131 7.35 32.96 13.87
CA GLN A 131 7.74 31.87 12.95
C GLN A 131 8.71 32.31 11.83
N PRO A 132 9.91 32.86 12.15
CA PRO A 132 10.82 33.42 11.15
C PRO A 132 11.40 32.40 10.17
N VAL A 133 11.64 31.15 10.58
CA VAL A 133 12.16 30.10 9.71
C VAL A 133 11.06 29.60 8.78
N LEU A 134 9.89 29.26 9.32
CA LEU A 134 8.75 28.80 8.52
C LEU A 134 8.31 29.83 7.47
N ARG A 135 8.35 31.13 7.79
CA ARG A 135 8.08 32.20 6.80
C ARG A 135 8.98 32.14 5.57
N LYS A 136 10.23 31.67 5.74
CA LYS A 136 11.19 31.53 4.63
C LYS A 136 11.04 30.18 3.92
N THR A 137 10.79 29.10 4.67
CA THR A 137 10.77 27.73 4.14
C THR A 137 9.45 27.33 3.52
N ALA A 138 8.31 27.71 4.12
CA ALA A 138 6.98 27.24 3.76
C ALA A 138 6.42 28.01 2.56
N ARG A 139 7.10 27.89 1.42
CA ARG A 139 6.70 28.48 0.14
C ARG A 139 6.84 27.44 -0.97
N VAL A 140 5.83 27.36 -1.83
CA VAL A 140 5.88 26.49 -3.02
C VAL A 140 7.12 26.82 -3.85
N GLY A 141 7.86 25.79 -4.23
CA GLY A 141 9.12 25.87 -4.98
C GLY A 141 10.39 25.94 -4.14
N VAL A 142 10.31 26.14 -2.81
CA VAL A 142 11.49 26.00 -1.94
C VAL A 142 11.99 24.55 -1.98
N ASN A 143 13.31 24.38 -2.01
CA ASN A 143 13.93 23.05 -1.93
C ASN A 143 14.37 22.75 -0.50
N ILE A 144 13.73 21.76 0.12
CA ILE A 144 14.06 21.26 1.46
C ILE A 144 14.65 19.85 1.46
N SER A 145 15.23 19.43 0.33
CA SER A 145 15.98 18.17 0.28
C SER A 145 17.08 18.15 1.34
N GLU A 146 17.39 16.94 1.84
CA GLU A 146 18.42 16.72 2.86
C GLU A 146 19.77 17.33 2.47
N ARG A 147 20.09 17.34 1.16
CA ARG A 147 21.31 17.97 0.63
C ARG A 147 21.35 19.50 0.81
N VAL A 148 20.21 20.17 0.90
CA VAL A 148 20.13 21.63 0.97
C VAL A 148 19.90 22.12 2.40
N VAL A 149 19.02 21.46 3.15
CA VAL A 149 18.61 21.90 4.50
C VAL A 149 19.05 20.95 5.60
N GLY A 150 19.86 19.94 5.28
CA GLY A 150 20.34 18.96 6.22
C GLY A 150 19.23 18.03 6.73
N THR A 151 19.45 17.44 7.89
CA THR A 151 18.51 16.54 8.55
C THR A 151 17.20 17.25 8.88
N THR A 152 16.13 16.81 8.21
CA THR A 152 14.73 17.17 8.45
C THR A 152 13.88 15.91 8.36
N ALA A 153 12.68 15.90 8.95
CA ALA A 153 11.77 14.77 8.79
C ALA A 153 11.50 14.44 7.30
N PRO A 154 11.14 15.41 6.43
CA PRO A 154 10.92 15.10 5.02
C PRO A 154 12.17 14.57 4.31
N GLY A 155 13.37 15.08 4.65
CA GLY A 155 14.63 14.57 4.12
C GLY A 155 14.92 13.12 4.53
N ILE A 156 14.69 12.77 5.80
CA ILE A 156 14.83 11.39 6.28
C ILE A 156 13.82 10.49 5.56
N VAL A 157 12.53 10.86 5.55
CA VAL A 157 11.48 10.05 4.91
C VAL A 157 11.78 9.83 3.43
N ALA A 158 12.28 10.84 2.72
CA ALA A 158 12.65 10.69 1.32
C ALA A 158 13.75 9.63 1.11
N SER A 159 14.69 9.52 2.05
CA SER A 159 15.79 8.54 1.99
C SER A 159 15.40 7.13 2.49
N THR A 160 14.52 7.03 3.49
CA THR A 160 14.18 5.75 4.14
C THR A 160 12.88 5.14 3.62
N GLY A 161 12.01 5.96 3.04
CA GLY A 161 10.63 5.59 2.71
C GLY A 161 9.80 5.16 3.93
N GLN A 162 10.19 5.59 5.13
CA GLN A 162 9.50 5.30 6.39
C GLN A 162 9.15 6.62 7.09
N ALA A 163 7.93 6.70 7.65
CA ALA A 163 7.49 7.86 8.42
C ALA A 163 8.39 8.08 9.65
N CYS A 164 8.65 9.34 9.99
CA CYS A 164 9.49 9.69 11.14
C CYS A 164 9.16 11.07 11.71
N THR A 165 9.71 11.35 12.88
CA THR A 165 9.72 12.68 13.49
C THR A 165 11.15 13.15 13.68
N VAL A 166 11.35 14.47 13.62
CA VAL A 166 12.62 15.13 13.94
C VAL A 166 12.31 16.31 14.85
N ASP A 167 12.88 16.32 16.05
CA ASP A 167 12.62 17.31 17.10
C ASP A 167 13.86 18.13 17.45
N GLY A 168 13.71 19.46 17.35
CA GLY A 168 14.67 20.44 17.79
C GLY A 168 16.09 20.18 17.28
N ALA A 169 17.03 19.94 18.18
CA ALA A 169 18.44 19.76 17.85
C ALA A 169 18.77 18.41 17.15
N GLU A 170 17.76 17.57 16.87
CA GLU A 170 17.90 16.46 15.91
C GLU A 170 18.11 16.98 14.48
N HIS A 171 17.63 18.19 14.18
CA HIS A 171 17.96 18.86 12.93
C HIS A 171 19.46 19.13 12.82
N TYR A 172 19.98 19.01 11.60
CA TYR A 172 21.43 19.10 11.39
C TYR A 172 21.96 20.52 11.65
N PHE A 173 21.35 21.52 11.01
CA PHE A 173 21.70 22.93 11.15
C PHE A 173 21.06 23.55 12.39
N ASP A 174 21.83 24.38 13.09
CA ASP A 174 21.39 24.99 14.35
C ASP A 174 20.21 25.97 14.16
N VAL A 175 20.09 26.59 12.97
CA VAL A 175 18.94 27.45 12.62
C VAL A 175 17.59 26.71 12.67
N LEU A 176 17.61 25.38 12.54
CA LEU A 176 16.41 24.53 12.58
C LEU A 176 16.14 23.95 13.97
N CYS A 177 16.94 24.27 15.01
CA CYS A 177 16.82 23.62 16.32
C CYS A 177 15.54 24.00 17.11
N HIS A 178 14.74 24.94 16.61
CA HIS A 178 13.43 25.30 17.15
C HIS A 178 12.26 24.66 16.39
N MET A 179 12.56 23.80 15.42
CA MET A 179 11.55 23.13 14.59
C MET A 179 11.18 21.78 15.19
N GLN A 180 9.92 21.39 15.04
CA GLN A 180 9.47 20.02 15.22
C GLN A 180 8.73 19.59 13.95
N CYS A 181 9.18 18.50 13.35
CA CYS A 181 8.64 17.98 12.09
C CYS A 181 8.15 16.55 12.26
N ALA A 182 7.05 16.21 11.62
CA ALA A 182 6.53 14.85 11.50
C ALA A 182 6.16 14.61 10.04
N ALA A 183 6.73 13.57 9.42
CA ALA A 183 6.57 13.33 8.00
C ALA A 183 6.25 11.87 7.68
N ALA A 184 5.54 11.65 6.58
CA ALA A 184 5.20 10.33 6.07
C ALA A 184 5.28 10.27 4.53
N PRO A 185 5.73 9.12 3.97
CA PRO A 185 5.92 8.96 2.54
C PRO A 185 4.58 8.77 1.83
N ILE A 186 4.53 9.17 0.56
CA ILE A 186 3.46 8.83 -0.37
C ILE A 186 4.11 8.13 -1.56
N ARG A 187 3.67 6.92 -1.89
CA ARG A 187 4.21 6.11 -2.99
C ARG A 187 3.28 6.10 -4.20
N ASP A 188 3.88 5.96 -5.38
CA ASP A 188 3.16 5.74 -6.64
C ASP A 188 2.95 4.24 -6.91
N VAL A 189 2.21 3.92 -7.97
CA VAL A 189 1.94 2.53 -8.40
C VAL A 189 3.20 1.75 -8.82
N THR A 190 4.35 2.40 -8.97
CA THR A 190 5.63 1.73 -9.21
C THR A 190 6.35 1.37 -7.92
N GLY A 191 5.76 1.68 -6.76
CA GLY A 191 6.34 1.51 -5.43
C GLY A 191 7.38 2.58 -5.06
N ARG A 192 7.61 3.55 -5.94
CA ARG A 192 8.57 4.64 -5.76
C ARG A 192 7.94 5.78 -4.98
N LEU A 193 8.80 6.61 -4.37
CA LEU A 193 8.35 7.82 -3.68
C LEU A 193 7.76 8.81 -4.70
N ALA A 194 6.49 9.16 -4.52
CA ALA A 194 5.83 10.23 -5.25
C ALA A 194 6.08 11.59 -4.58
N GLY A 195 6.01 11.62 -3.25
CA GLY A 195 6.22 12.81 -2.44
C GLY A 195 6.26 12.50 -0.95
N VAL A 196 6.47 13.54 -0.14
CA VAL A 196 6.44 13.43 1.32
C VAL A 196 5.48 14.47 1.89
N LEU A 197 4.52 14.00 2.69
CA LEU A 197 3.64 14.84 3.49
C LEU A 197 4.32 15.12 4.83
N ASP A 198 4.32 16.38 5.24
CA ASP A 198 4.99 16.85 6.43
C ASP A 198 4.10 17.83 7.22
N LEU A 199 4.15 17.68 8.55
CA LEU A 199 3.63 18.64 9.51
C LEU A 199 4.80 19.26 10.23
N THR A 200 4.87 20.59 10.23
CA THR A 200 5.95 21.32 10.88
C THR A 200 5.42 22.44 11.78
N VAL A 201 6.03 22.61 12.95
CA VAL A 201 5.85 23.76 13.85
C VAL A 201 7.20 24.40 14.19
N GLU A 202 7.19 25.69 14.48
CA GLU A 202 8.36 26.46 14.94
C GLU A 202 8.10 27.01 16.35
N ALA A 203 9.13 26.97 17.21
CA ALA A 203 9.15 27.50 18.57
C ALA A 203 8.14 26.88 19.57
N ARG A 204 7.24 26.02 19.12
CA ARG A 204 6.29 25.26 19.95
C ARG A 204 6.37 23.77 19.64
N ARG A 205 5.76 22.97 20.52
CA ARG A 205 5.55 21.53 20.32
C ARG A 205 4.14 21.26 19.82
N PHE A 206 3.95 20.14 19.12
CA PHE A 206 2.61 19.65 18.80
C PHE A 206 1.79 19.41 20.07
N GLY A 207 0.53 19.85 20.07
CA GLY A 207 -0.44 19.57 21.14
C GLY A 207 -1.20 18.25 20.97
N PHE A 208 -0.82 17.45 19.97
CA PHE A 208 -1.47 16.21 19.53
C PHE A 208 -0.44 15.25 18.92
N ASP A 209 -0.86 14.03 18.58
CA ASP A 209 -0.01 13.05 17.89
C ASP A 209 0.12 13.36 16.39
N ALA A 210 1.07 14.25 16.07
CA ALA A 210 1.33 14.67 14.69
C ALA A 210 1.86 13.53 13.81
N ALA A 211 2.58 12.56 14.39
CA ALA A 211 3.11 11.41 13.65
C ALA A 211 1.97 10.48 13.19
N ALA A 212 1.02 10.19 14.06
CA ALA A 212 -0.17 9.41 13.69
C ALA A 212 -1.03 10.14 12.66
N MET A 213 -1.26 11.45 12.84
CA MET A 213 -2.03 12.26 11.90
C MET A 213 -1.39 12.28 10.51
N VAL A 214 -0.11 12.63 10.40
CA VAL A 214 0.56 12.72 9.10
C VAL A 214 0.63 11.35 8.40
N ALA A 215 0.86 10.27 9.16
CA ALA A 215 0.86 8.92 8.60
C ALA A 215 -0.52 8.51 8.06
N LEU A 216 -1.60 8.85 8.78
CA LEU A 216 -2.96 8.55 8.35
C LEU A 216 -3.30 9.30 7.05
N TYR A 217 -3.06 10.61 7.01
CA TYR A 217 -3.35 11.42 5.83
C TYR A 217 -2.46 11.06 4.63
N ALA A 218 -1.18 10.79 4.84
CA ALA A 218 -0.30 10.30 3.79
C ALA A 218 -0.80 8.96 3.23
N THR A 219 -1.27 8.04 4.08
CA THR A 219 -1.85 6.76 3.64
C THR A 219 -3.12 6.97 2.82
N THR A 220 -4.00 7.89 3.23
CA THR A 220 -5.20 8.23 2.47
C THR A 220 -4.86 8.79 1.09
N ILE A 221 -3.89 9.71 1.02
CA ILE A 221 -3.41 10.30 -0.24
C ILE A 221 -2.76 9.23 -1.13
N GLU A 222 -1.90 8.38 -0.56
CA GLU A 222 -1.27 7.24 -1.24
C GLU A 222 -2.33 6.30 -1.82
N ASN A 223 -3.31 5.88 -1.03
CA ASN A 223 -4.39 5.00 -1.48
C ASN A 223 -5.16 5.59 -2.67
N ARG A 224 -5.43 6.91 -2.65
CA ARG A 224 -6.08 7.61 -3.77
C ARG A 224 -5.17 7.73 -4.99
N LEU A 225 -3.89 8.00 -4.79
CA LEU A 225 -2.90 8.08 -5.87
C LEU A 225 -2.76 6.73 -6.57
N LEU A 226 -2.61 5.64 -5.80
CA LEU A 226 -2.52 4.28 -6.31
C LEU A 226 -3.75 3.93 -7.16
N GLN A 227 -4.94 4.23 -6.65
CA GLN A 227 -6.17 4.03 -7.41
C GLN A 227 -6.22 4.90 -8.67
N ALA A 228 -5.87 6.19 -8.59
CA ALA A 228 -5.86 7.12 -9.73
C ALA A 228 -4.96 6.61 -10.87
N GLN A 229 -3.74 6.18 -10.53
CA GLN A 229 -2.71 5.72 -11.44
C GLN A 229 -2.91 4.29 -11.96
N SER A 230 -3.79 3.53 -11.33
CA SER A 230 -4.11 2.17 -11.77
C SER A 230 -4.98 2.19 -13.02
N ARG A 231 -4.32 2.10 -14.17
CA ARG A 231 -4.95 1.90 -15.48
C ARG A 231 -4.98 0.40 -15.79
N ASP A 232 -6.14 -0.13 -16.16
CA ASP A 232 -6.33 -1.53 -16.53
C ASP A 232 -5.96 -2.55 -15.43
N HIS A 233 -6.07 -2.15 -14.16
CA HIS A 233 -5.89 -3.07 -13.03
C HIS A 233 -7.22 -3.47 -12.41
N LEU A 234 -7.30 -4.71 -11.94
CA LEU A 234 -8.28 -5.10 -10.94
C LEU A 234 -7.79 -4.61 -9.58
N ILE A 235 -8.56 -3.72 -8.95
CA ILE A 235 -8.25 -3.21 -7.61
C ILE A 235 -8.89 -4.15 -6.59
N LEU A 236 -8.08 -4.78 -5.75
CA LEU A 236 -8.57 -5.48 -4.58
C LEU A 236 -8.43 -4.60 -3.35
N ARG A 237 -9.49 -4.60 -2.54
CA ARG A 237 -9.56 -4.01 -1.21
C ARG A 237 -9.75 -5.15 -0.24
N PHE A 238 -8.88 -5.27 0.75
CA PHE A 238 -8.96 -6.39 1.68
C PHE A 238 -8.50 -6.03 3.09
N GLN A 239 -9.04 -6.72 4.09
CA GLN A 239 -8.63 -6.55 5.48
C GLN A 239 -9.15 -7.70 6.35
N ALA A 240 -8.53 -7.93 7.52
CA ALA A 240 -8.97 -8.95 8.48
C ALA A 240 -10.39 -8.73 9.03
N SER A 241 -10.88 -7.49 9.02
CA SER A 241 -12.25 -7.12 9.40
C SER A 241 -12.93 -6.33 8.29
N PRO A 242 -14.22 -6.58 7.99
CA PRO A 242 -14.94 -5.85 6.96
C PRO A 242 -15.16 -4.38 7.34
N THR A 243 -15.15 -4.05 8.65
CA THR A 243 -15.32 -2.67 9.16
C THR A 243 -14.14 -1.75 8.83
N LEU A 244 -13.00 -2.32 8.44
CA LEU A 244 -11.79 -1.56 8.09
C LEU A 244 -11.69 -1.30 6.58
N LEU A 245 -12.52 -1.94 5.76
CA LEU A 245 -12.62 -1.64 4.33
C LEU A 245 -13.18 -0.23 4.15
N GLY A 246 -12.62 0.55 3.23
CA GLY A 246 -13.00 1.96 3.07
C GLY A 246 -12.37 2.92 4.07
N THR A 247 -11.58 2.43 5.02
CA THR A 247 -10.76 3.26 5.91
C THR A 247 -9.34 3.37 5.36
N PRO A 248 -8.52 4.34 5.80
CA PRO A 248 -7.11 4.41 5.42
C PRO A 248 -6.30 3.14 5.77
N LEU A 249 -6.80 2.31 6.69
CA LEU A 249 -6.16 1.07 7.11
C LEU A 249 -6.46 -0.12 6.20
N GLU A 250 -7.26 0.06 5.15
CA GLU A 250 -7.52 -1.02 4.19
C GLU A 250 -6.26 -1.41 3.42
N ALA A 251 -6.10 -2.70 3.14
CA ALA A 251 -5.09 -3.15 2.21
C ALA A 251 -5.60 -3.01 0.78
N LEU A 252 -4.74 -2.51 -0.10
CA LEU A 252 -5.01 -2.36 -1.52
C LEU A 252 -3.98 -3.13 -2.34
N ALA A 253 -4.44 -3.79 -3.40
CA ALA A 253 -3.61 -4.41 -4.42
C ALA A 253 -4.14 -4.07 -5.81
N GLY A 254 -3.23 -3.72 -6.72
CA GLY A 254 -3.54 -3.63 -8.15
C GLY A 254 -3.05 -4.88 -8.86
N ILE A 255 -3.97 -5.62 -9.48
CA ILE A 255 -3.64 -6.83 -10.25
C ILE A 255 -3.69 -6.49 -11.73
N ALA A 256 -2.60 -6.77 -12.44
CA ALA A 256 -2.49 -6.56 -13.87
C ALA A 256 -3.27 -7.63 -14.66
N PRO A 257 -3.60 -7.39 -15.95
CA PRO A 257 -4.38 -8.33 -16.76
C PRO A 257 -3.72 -9.71 -16.97
N ASP A 258 -2.41 -9.81 -16.76
CA ASP A 258 -1.64 -11.06 -16.85
C ASP A 258 -1.70 -11.91 -15.57
N GLY A 259 -2.36 -11.42 -14.51
CA GLY A 259 -2.50 -12.11 -13.23
C GLY A 259 -1.39 -11.80 -12.22
N THR A 260 -0.52 -10.82 -12.49
CA THR A 260 0.51 -10.39 -11.54
C THR A 260 0.03 -9.27 -10.61
N ILE A 261 0.47 -9.25 -9.36
CA ILE A 261 0.27 -8.13 -8.44
C ILE A 261 1.27 -7.02 -8.81
N ALA A 262 0.78 -5.97 -9.45
CA ALA A 262 1.58 -4.84 -9.89
C ALA A 262 2.07 -3.98 -8.73
N TRP A 263 1.20 -3.74 -7.74
CA TRP A 263 1.50 -2.93 -6.56
C TRP A 263 0.66 -3.32 -5.35
N LEU A 264 1.20 -2.99 -4.16
CA LEU A 264 0.52 -3.05 -2.87
C LEU A 264 0.69 -1.72 -2.15
N ASN A 265 -0.33 -1.26 -1.44
CA ASN A 265 -0.11 -0.25 -0.40
C ASN A 265 0.60 -0.88 0.82
N ASN A 266 1.01 -0.05 1.78
CA ASN A 266 1.72 -0.54 2.98
C ASN A 266 0.91 -1.56 3.80
N ALA A 267 -0.41 -1.39 3.89
CA ALA A 267 -1.29 -2.35 4.58
C ALA A 267 -1.33 -3.69 3.84
N GLY A 268 -1.40 -3.70 2.50
CA GLY A 268 -1.31 -4.90 1.68
C GLY A 268 0.02 -5.61 1.85
N ALA A 269 1.13 -4.87 1.87
CA ALA A 269 2.44 -5.46 2.11
C ALA A 269 2.57 -6.08 3.52
N ARG A 270 1.83 -5.59 4.53
CA ARG A 270 1.79 -6.20 5.87
C ARG A 270 0.98 -7.50 5.91
N LEU A 271 -0.08 -7.61 5.12
CA LEU A 271 -0.94 -8.79 5.10
C LEU A 271 -0.45 -9.89 4.15
N LEU A 272 0.14 -9.51 3.01
CA LEU A 272 0.64 -10.43 1.98
C LEU A 272 2.14 -10.65 2.03
N GLY A 273 2.88 -9.82 2.77
CA GLY A 273 4.33 -9.72 2.67
C GLY A 273 4.76 -8.73 1.58
N ARG A 274 6.07 -8.45 1.54
CA ARG A 274 6.65 -7.60 0.49
C ARG A 274 6.58 -8.33 -0.85
N LEU A 275 6.22 -7.61 -1.91
CA LEU A 275 6.27 -8.15 -3.25
C LEU A 275 7.72 -8.51 -3.62
N PRO A 276 7.95 -9.68 -4.23
CA PRO A 276 9.25 -10.03 -4.81
C PRO A 276 9.72 -9.00 -5.84
N GLU A 277 11.03 -8.82 -5.99
CA GLU A 277 11.56 -7.92 -7.02
C GLU A 277 11.27 -8.44 -8.43
N ALA A 278 11.39 -9.75 -8.64
CA ALA A 278 11.11 -10.42 -9.89
C ALA A 278 9.60 -10.42 -10.18
N ALA A 279 9.20 -9.96 -11.37
CA ALA A 279 7.79 -9.77 -11.73
C ALA A 279 7.03 -11.10 -11.89
N ASP A 280 7.73 -12.15 -12.31
CA ASP A 280 7.23 -13.52 -12.49
C ASP A 280 6.89 -14.22 -11.16
N GLU A 281 7.44 -13.75 -10.04
CA GLU A 281 7.12 -14.23 -8.70
C GLU A 281 5.93 -13.50 -8.05
N ARG A 282 5.35 -12.49 -8.73
CA ARG A 282 4.20 -11.72 -8.21
C ARG A 282 2.85 -12.30 -8.62
N ASP A 283 2.82 -13.59 -8.93
CA ASP A 283 1.61 -14.28 -9.37
C ASP A 283 0.52 -14.24 -8.28
N VAL A 284 -0.68 -13.85 -8.70
CA VAL A 284 -1.81 -13.67 -7.78
C VAL A 284 -2.28 -15.00 -7.17
N GLU A 285 -2.18 -16.10 -7.89
CA GLU A 285 -2.57 -17.43 -7.38
C GLU A 285 -1.59 -17.86 -6.29
N CYS A 286 -0.29 -17.61 -6.47
CA CYS A 286 0.72 -17.88 -5.44
C CYS A 286 0.55 -17.03 -4.18
N LEU A 287 0.23 -15.74 -4.31
CA LEU A 287 0.19 -14.82 -3.16
C LEU A 287 -1.17 -14.77 -2.46
N LEU A 288 -2.27 -14.80 -3.23
CA LEU A 288 -3.63 -14.77 -2.69
C LEU A 288 -4.23 -16.16 -2.52
N GLY A 289 -3.75 -17.18 -3.24
CA GLY A 289 -4.35 -18.52 -3.24
C GLY A 289 -5.58 -18.64 -4.15
N HIS A 290 -5.85 -17.66 -5.02
CA HIS A 290 -7.00 -17.63 -5.92
C HIS A 290 -6.58 -17.15 -7.32
N ASP A 291 -7.16 -17.77 -8.35
CA ASP A 291 -6.92 -17.35 -9.74
C ASP A 291 -7.56 -15.99 -10.06
N LEU A 292 -7.06 -15.33 -11.10
CA LEU A 292 -7.56 -14.04 -11.55
C LEU A 292 -9.07 -14.08 -11.89
N ALA A 293 -9.54 -15.17 -12.51
CA ALA A 293 -10.94 -15.32 -12.89
C ALA A 293 -11.88 -15.32 -11.68
N SER A 294 -11.48 -15.95 -10.57
CA SER A 294 -12.22 -15.96 -9.30
C SER A 294 -12.26 -14.58 -8.67
N LEU A 295 -11.15 -13.86 -8.70
CA LEU A 295 -11.08 -12.48 -8.19
C LEU A 295 -11.92 -11.52 -9.04
N MET A 296 -11.94 -11.67 -10.36
CA MET A 296 -12.80 -10.89 -11.25
C MET A 296 -14.30 -11.12 -10.98
N ARG A 297 -14.70 -12.34 -10.57
CA ARG A 297 -16.08 -12.63 -10.17
C ARG A 297 -16.50 -11.87 -8.90
N LEU A 298 -15.56 -11.53 -8.01
CA LEU A 298 -15.84 -10.69 -6.85
C LEU A 298 -16.25 -9.26 -7.24
N GLY A 299 -15.75 -8.76 -8.38
CA GLY A 299 -16.09 -7.42 -8.87
C GLY A 299 -17.57 -7.22 -9.21
N ARG A 300 -18.33 -8.32 -9.32
CA ARG A 300 -19.79 -8.30 -9.55
C ARG A 300 -20.61 -8.25 -8.27
N ARG A 301 -19.98 -8.31 -7.10
CA ARG A 301 -20.63 -8.35 -5.78
C ARG A 301 -20.42 -7.02 -5.06
N GLU A 302 -21.48 -6.48 -4.47
CA GLU A 302 -21.38 -5.26 -3.67
C GLU A 302 -20.78 -5.53 -2.29
N ALA A 303 -21.13 -6.65 -1.66
CA ALA A 303 -20.67 -7.01 -0.33
C ALA A 303 -19.29 -7.69 -0.34
N ALA A 304 -18.46 -7.33 0.63
CA ALA A 304 -17.17 -7.99 0.87
C ALA A 304 -17.36 -9.50 1.11
N GLN A 305 -16.48 -10.30 0.53
CA GLN A 305 -16.51 -11.76 0.63
C GLN A 305 -15.35 -12.25 1.51
N PRO A 306 -15.56 -13.25 2.39
CA PRO A 306 -14.47 -13.87 3.11
C PRO A 306 -13.61 -14.70 2.14
N LEU A 307 -12.29 -14.55 2.27
CA LEU A 307 -11.30 -15.22 1.45
C LEU A 307 -10.12 -15.65 2.34
N ARG A 308 -9.54 -16.81 2.06
CA ARG A 308 -8.32 -17.27 2.73
C ARG A 308 -7.13 -17.02 1.80
N LEU A 309 -6.15 -16.29 2.29
CA LEU A 309 -4.88 -16.01 1.60
C LEU A 309 -4.01 -17.28 1.55
N ALA A 310 -3.00 -17.30 0.69
CA ALA A 310 -2.04 -18.40 0.61
C ALA A 310 -1.29 -18.63 1.94
N SER A 311 -1.09 -17.58 2.73
CA SER A 311 -0.54 -17.65 4.09
C SER A 311 -1.46 -18.32 5.12
N GLY A 312 -2.69 -18.65 4.74
CA GLY A 312 -3.73 -19.18 5.63
C GLY A 312 -4.52 -18.10 6.37
N LEU A 313 -4.13 -16.82 6.28
CA LEU A 313 -4.83 -15.70 6.90
C LEU A 313 -6.22 -15.49 6.25
N GLY A 314 -7.25 -15.38 7.09
CA GLY A 314 -8.60 -15.04 6.65
C GLY A 314 -8.77 -13.52 6.53
N VAL A 315 -9.27 -13.07 5.38
CA VAL A 315 -9.55 -11.65 5.09
C VAL A 315 -10.90 -11.49 4.43
N TRP A 316 -11.46 -10.29 4.55
CA TRP A 316 -12.61 -9.84 3.79
C TRP A 316 -12.11 -9.08 2.57
N VAL A 317 -12.62 -9.41 1.38
CA VAL A 317 -12.14 -8.88 0.10
C VAL A 317 -13.30 -8.28 -0.69
N GLN A 318 -13.04 -7.14 -1.31
CA GLN A 318 -13.88 -6.54 -2.34
C GLN A 318 -13.00 -6.26 -3.57
N ALA A 319 -13.54 -6.45 -4.75
CA ALA A 319 -12.82 -6.17 -6.00
C ALA A 319 -13.55 -5.07 -6.79
N GLN A 320 -12.79 -4.24 -7.48
CA GLN A 320 -13.32 -3.21 -8.37
C GLN A 320 -12.48 -3.17 -9.65
N LEU A 321 -13.14 -3.30 -10.80
CA LEU A 321 -12.46 -3.22 -12.10
C LEU A 321 -12.42 -1.77 -12.57
N LYS A 322 -11.22 -1.22 -12.72
CA LYS A 322 -11.00 0.11 -13.27
C LYS A 322 -10.45 -0.03 -14.68
N GLY A 323 -11.23 0.29 -15.70
CA GLY A 323 -10.73 0.20 -17.09
C GLY A 323 -10.00 1.45 -17.54
N ALA A 324 -9.40 1.39 -18.74
CA ALA A 324 -8.46 2.36 -19.31
C ALA A 324 -8.80 3.86 -19.14
N ASN A 325 -10.09 4.24 -19.13
CA ASN A 325 -10.53 5.63 -19.01
C ASN A 325 -10.85 6.05 -17.56
N GLY A 326 -10.51 5.22 -16.56
CA GLY A 326 -10.93 5.42 -15.17
C GLY A 326 -12.41 5.15 -14.92
N ALA A 327 -13.15 4.68 -15.92
CA ALA A 327 -14.54 4.27 -15.80
C ALA A 327 -14.65 3.03 -14.90
N ASP A 328 -15.61 3.09 -13.99
CA ASP A 328 -15.96 2.00 -13.09
C ASP A 328 -16.86 1.01 -13.83
N PHE A 329 -16.33 -0.17 -14.18
CA PHE A 329 -17.08 -1.17 -14.97
C PHE A 329 -18.02 -2.01 -14.09
N ARG A 330 -18.63 -1.41 -13.06
CA ARG A 330 -19.66 -2.06 -12.22
C ARG A 330 -20.89 -2.50 -13.02
N HIS A 331 -21.15 -1.88 -14.17
CA HIS A 331 -22.37 -2.08 -14.96
C HIS A 331 -22.11 -2.25 -16.47
N ALA A 332 -21.01 -2.89 -16.88
CA ALA A 332 -20.79 -3.19 -18.29
C ALA A 332 -21.79 -4.25 -18.79
N VAL A 333 -22.95 -3.74 -19.23
CA VAL A 333 -23.97 -4.28 -20.15
C VAL A 333 -24.04 -5.80 -20.21
N ALA A 334 -25.12 -6.35 -19.63
CA ALA A 334 -25.63 -7.65 -20.03
C ALA A 334 -25.81 -7.66 -21.55
N MET A 335 -25.03 -8.48 -22.25
CA MET A 335 -25.32 -8.80 -23.64
C MET A 335 -26.75 -9.37 -23.69
N PRO A 336 -27.65 -8.86 -24.54
CA PRO A 336 -28.96 -9.48 -24.69
C PRO A 336 -28.74 -10.86 -25.32
N GLY A 337 -28.72 -11.88 -24.46
CA GLY A 337 -28.87 -13.26 -24.88
C GLY A 337 -30.25 -13.40 -25.52
N GLU A 338 -30.25 -13.98 -26.72
CA GLU A 338 -31.43 -14.29 -27.52
C GLU A 338 -32.60 -14.76 -26.65
N THR A 339 -33.70 -14.01 -26.73
CA THR A 339 -34.97 -14.36 -26.13
C THR A 339 -35.49 -15.65 -26.78
N ALA A 340 -35.43 -16.76 -26.04
CA ALA A 340 -36.32 -17.89 -26.27
C ALA A 340 -37.78 -17.43 -26.00
N PRO A 341 -38.75 -17.81 -26.83
CA PRO A 341 -40.12 -17.29 -26.72
C PRO A 341 -40.77 -17.71 -25.40
N ALA A 342 -41.45 -16.74 -24.79
CA ALA A 342 -42.10 -16.83 -23.51
C ALA A 342 -43.12 -17.98 -23.45
N ALA A 343 -42.98 -18.83 -22.43
CA ALA A 343 -44.03 -19.76 -22.03
C ALA A 343 -45.21 -18.95 -21.46
N LEU A 344 -46.38 -19.10 -22.08
CA LEU A 344 -47.66 -18.58 -21.62
C LEU A 344 -47.93 -18.97 -20.16
N GLU A 345 -48.16 -17.96 -19.33
CA GLU A 345 -48.65 -18.12 -17.95
C GLU A 345 -49.99 -18.86 -17.95
N ARG A 346 -50.02 -20.04 -17.31
CA ARG A 346 -51.26 -20.71 -16.94
C ARG A 346 -51.80 -20.09 -15.65
N ILE A 347 -52.88 -19.34 -15.80
CA ILE A 347 -53.75 -18.88 -14.72
C ILE A 347 -54.21 -20.09 -13.89
N ALA A 348 -54.03 -20.00 -12.57
CA ALA A 348 -54.50 -20.99 -11.60
C ALA A 348 -56.03 -20.93 -11.44
N VAL A 349 -56.69 -22.08 -11.48
CA VAL A 349 -58.12 -22.28 -11.19
C VAL A 349 -58.21 -23.36 -10.08
N PRO A 350 -59.09 -23.20 -9.06
CA PRO A 350 -58.98 -23.94 -7.81
C PRO A 350 -59.51 -25.38 -7.87
N ALA A 351 -59.13 -26.13 -6.83
CA ALA A 351 -59.26 -27.56 -6.66
C ALA A 351 -60.69 -28.12 -6.71
N ILE A 352 -60.82 -29.28 -7.36
CA ILE A 352 -61.91 -30.25 -7.15
C ILE A 352 -61.26 -31.62 -6.95
N ALA A 353 -61.63 -32.28 -5.84
CA ALA A 353 -61.17 -33.61 -5.47
C ALA A 353 -61.91 -34.70 -6.25
N THR A 354 -61.21 -35.77 -6.65
CA THR A 354 -61.79 -37.12 -6.79
C THR A 354 -60.70 -38.21 -6.97
N THR A 355 -60.60 -39.06 -5.94
CA THR A 355 -60.40 -40.53 -5.89
C THR A 355 -59.67 -41.32 -7.00
N ALA A 356 -58.71 -42.15 -6.55
CA ALA A 356 -58.28 -43.50 -7.00
C ALA A 356 -57.88 -43.70 -8.48
N THR A 357 -56.80 -44.39 -8.85
CA THR A 357 -56.51 -45.81 -8.59
C THR A 357 -55.08 -46.16 -9.08
N GLU A 358 -54.59 -47.30 -8.62
CA GLU A 358 -53.31 -48.02 -8.78
C GLU A 358 -52.63 -48.06 -10.17
N GLY A 359 -51.30 -48.21 -10.17
CA GLY A 359 -50.49 -48.64 -11.32
C GLY A 359 -48.97 -48.67 -11.02
N GLN A 360 -48.43 -49.87 -10.79
CA GLN A 360 -47.03 -50.20 -10.50
C GLN A 360 -46.10 -50.23 -11.73
N ALA A 361 -44.78 -50.20 -11.43
CA ALA A 361 -43.60 -50.70 -12.16
C ALA A 361 -43.07 -49.81 -13.31
N GLY A 362 -41.76 -49.58 -13.49
CA GLY A 362 -40.57 -50.12 -12.83
C GLY A 362 -39.28 -49.55 -13.45
N THR A 363 -38.20 -49.73 -12.68
CA THR A 363 -36.77 -49.89 -13.05
C THR A 363 -35.97 -48.67 -13.54
N ASP A 364 -35.06 -48.09 -12.74
CA ASP A 364 -33.72 -48.58 -12.30
C ASP A 364 -32.65 -48.33 -13.36
N THR A 365 -31.89 -47.24 -13.21
CA THR A 365 -30.60 -47.02 -13.87
C THR A 365 -29.58 -46.54 -12.85
N ALA A 366 -28.62 -47.42 -12.60
CA ALA A 366 -27.53 -47.34 -11.67
C ALA A 366 -26.69 -46.05 -11.78
N GLU A 367 -26.50 -45.40 -10.64
CA GLU A 367 -25.40 -44.45 -10.40
C GLU A 367 -24.06 -45.18 -10.54
N ALA A 368 -23.26 -44.76 -11.51
CA ALA A 368 -21.88 -45.22 -11.67
C ALA A 368 -21.03 -44.71 -10.50
N ALA A 369 -20.63 -45.62 -9.63
CA ALA A 369 -19.71 -45.38 -8.51
C ALA A 369 -18.36 -44.83 -9.01
N TRP A 370 -17.90 -43.73 -8.42
CA TRP A 370 -16.57 -43.16 -8.68
C TRP A 370 -15.52 -43.89 -7.81
N PRO A 371 -14.42 -44.42 -8.39
CA PRO A 371 -13.37 -45.06 -7.60
C PRO A 371 -12.63 -44.04 -6.73
N ALA A 372 -12.26 -44.47 -5.52
CA ALA A 372 -11.56 -43.68 -4.52
C ALA A 372 -10.10 -43.42 -4.93
N GLY A 373 -9.88 -42.37 -5.73
CA GLY A 373 -8.56 -41.78 -5.99
C GLY A 373 -8.50 -40.35 -5.47
N THR A 374 -7.33 -39.87 -5.08
CA THR A 374 -7.18 -38.49 -4.61
C THR A 374 -7.51 -37.50 -5.74
N LEU A 375 -7.98 -36.28 -5.42
CA LEU A 375 -8.22 -35.23 -6.42
C LEU A 375 -6.96 -34.92 -7.26
N ARG A 376 -5.77 -35.12 -6.68
CA ARG A 376 -4.48 -34.95 -7.35
C ARG A 376 -4.24 -36.01 -8.42
N GLU A 377 -4.57 -37.28 -8.15
CA GLU A 377 -4.48 -38.37 -9.13
C GLU A 377 -5.45 -38.17 -10.30
N HIS A 378 -6.70 -37.79 -10.00
CA HIS A 378 -7.69 -37.50 -11.03
C HIS A 378 -7.28 -36.30 -11.89
N SER A 379 -6.75 -35.24 -11.29
CA SER A 379 -6.24 -34.08 -12.04
C SER A 379 -5.03 -34.44 -12.89
N ARG A 380 -4.14 -35.33 -12.42
CA ARG A 380 -2.97 -35.78 -13.19
C ARG A 380 -3.40 -36.60 -14.40
N LYS A 381 -4.26 -37.60 -14.18
CA LYS A 381 -4.79 -38.46 -15.24
C LYS A 381 -5.50 -37.64 -16.33
N LEU A 382 -6.32 -36.66 -15.94
CA LEU A 382 -7.02 -35.79 -16.90
C LEU A 382 -6.05 -34.99 -17.80
N ILE A 383 -4.93 -34.51 -17.24
CA ILE A 383 -3.91 -33.78 -18.00
C ILE A 383 -3.13 -34.73 -18.91
N GLU A 384 -2.75 -35.92 -18.44
CA GLU A 384 -2.08 -36.95 -19.24
C GLU A 384 -2.95 -37.40 -20.42
N ASP A 385 -4.23 -37.70 -20.17
CA ASP A 385 -5.19 -38.12 -21.20
C ASP A 385 -5.41 -37.00 -22.24
N THR A 386 -5.49 -35.74 -21.79
CA THR A 386 -5.67 -34.61 -22.71
C THR A 386 -4.40 -34.31 -23.53
N LEU A 387 -3.22 -34.49 -22.96
CA LEU A 387 -1.96 -34.37 -23.70
C LEU A 387 -1.81 -35.47 -24.74
N ALA A 388 -2.16 -36.71 -24.39
CA ALA A 388 -2.16 -37.84 -25.31
C ALA A 388 -3.13 -37.60 -26.49
N ALA A 389 -4.33 -37.11 -26.22
CA ALA A 389 -5.33 -36.80 -27.24
C ALA A 389 -4.88 -35.70 -28.24
N HIS A 390 -3.93 -34.84 -27.85
CA HIS A 390 -3.35 -33.78 -28.69
C HIS A 390 -1.91 -34.06 -29.12
N GLY A 391 -1.45 -35.32 -29.05
CA GLY A 391 -0.11 -35.72 -29.51
C GLY A 391 1.03 -34.98 -28.80
N GLY A 392 0.84 -34.63 -27.51
CA GLY A 392 1.81 -33.87 -26.72
C GLY A 392 1.80 -32.36 -26.94
N ASN A 393 0.86 -31.82 -27.74
CA ASN A 393 0.77 -30.38 -27.96
C ASN A 393 0.21 -29.66 -26.72
N VAL A 394 1.13 -29.19 -25.87
CA VAL A 394 0.85 -28.47 -24.62
C VAL A 394 -0.09 -27.26 -24.82
N SER A 395 -0.02 -26.58 -25.97
CA SER A 395 -0.88 -25.42 -26.24
C SER A 395 -2.33 -25.81 -26.52
N GLN A 396 -2.55 -26.91 -27.24
CA GLN A 396 -3.89 -27.43 -27.51
C GLN A 396 -4.50 -28.09 -26.28
N ALA A 397 -3.69 -28.85 -25.52
CA ALA A 397 -4.11 -29.45 -24.26
C ALA A 397 -4.51 -28.40 -23.22
N ALA A 398 -3.72 -27.33 -23.06
CA ALA A 398 -4.06 -26.21 -22.17
C ALA A 398 -5.37 -25.52 -22.59
N ARG A 399 -5.61 -25.36 -23.89
CA ARG A 399 -6.85 -24.79 -24.41
C ARG A 399 -8.08 -25.67 -24.14
N GLN A 400 -7.95 -26.99 -24.28
CA GLN A 400 -9.04 -27.93 -23.95
C GLN A 400 -9.33 -27.98 -22.45
N LEU A 401 -8.29 -27.96 -21.62
CA LEU A 401 -8.40 -27.96 -20.16
C LEU A 401 -8.80 -26.61 -19.58
N ARG A 402 -8.89 -25.56 -20.40
CA ARG A 402 -9.20 -24.17 -20.00
C ARG A 402 -8.24 -23.65 -18.93
N VAL A 403 -6.96 -24.03 -19.01
CA VAL A 403 -5.87 -23.54 -18.13
C VAL A 403 -4.80 -22.84 -18.96
N SER A 404 -3.96 -22.02 -18.34
CA SER A 404 -2.87 -21.36 -19.05
C SER A 404 -1.80 -22.38 -19.49
N ARG A 405 -1.08 -22.09 -20.58
CA ARG A 405 0.09 -22.91 -21.01
C ARG A 405 1.14 -23.01 -19.91
N GLY A 406 1.37 -21.91 -19.19
CA GLY A 406 2.30 -21.86 -18.06
C GLY A 406 1.89 -22.78 -16.91
N THR A 407 0.59 -22.86 -16.61
CA THR A 407 0.03 -23.78 -15.60
C THR A 407 0.29 -25.23 -15.98
N LEU A 408 0.09 -25.59 -17.26
CA LEU A 408 0.35 -26.95 -17.74
C LEU A 408 1.85 -27.30 -17.68
N TYR A 409 2.72 -26.40 -18.15
CA TYR A 409 4.17 -26.59 -18.08
C TYR A 409 4.68 -26.72 -16.64
N ARG A 410 4.11 -25.97 -15.69
CA ARG A 410 4.50 -26.02 -14.27
C ARG A 410 4.08 -27.33 -13.61
N ARG A 411 2.89 -27.85 -13.92
CA ARG A 411 2.44 -29.17 -13.45
C ARG A 411 3.28 -30.30 -14.03
N LEU A 412 3.60 -30.24 -15.32
CA LEU A 412 4.49 -31.21 -15.95
C LEU A 412 5.90 -31.17 -15.34
N ARG A 413 6.44 -29.98 -15.09
CA ARG A 413 7.77 -29.83 -14.47
C ARG A 413 7.78 -30.35 -13.02
N GLY A 414 6.76 -30.00 -12.23
CA GLY A 414 6.61 -30.51 -10.88
C GLY A 414 6.52 -32.03 -10.79
N TRP A 415 5.93 -32.72 -11.78
CA TRP A 415 5.92 -34.19 -11.82
C TRP A 415 7.27 -34.80 -12.21
N HIS A 416 8.03 -34.12 -13.06
CA HIS A 416 9.41 -34.53 -13.37
C HIS A 416 10.32 -34.35 -12.15
N ASP A 417 10.15 -33.27 -11.38
CA ASP A 417 10.90 -33.00 -10.16
C ASP A 417 10.50 -34.00 -9.04
N ASP A 418 9.20 -34.28 -8.86
CA ASP A 418 8.70 -35.31 -7.93
C ASP A 418 9.24 -36.71 -8.28
N ALA A 419 9.34 -37.05 -9.57
CA ALA A 419 9.88 -38.33 -10.04
C ALA A 419 11.41 -38.42 -9.91
N ALA A 420 12.12 -37.31 -10.10
CA ALA A 420 13.57 -37.23 -9.91
C ALA A 420 13.96 -37.32 -8.42
N GLN A 421 13.15 -36.75 -7.54
CA GLN A 421 13.34 -36.85 -6.09
C GLN A 421 13.06 -38.26 -5.58
N ALA A 422 11.99 -38.92 -6.05
CA ALA A 422 11.68 -40.30 -5.68
C ALA A 422 12.73 -41.32 -6.17
N ALA A 423 13.43 -41.04 -7.27
CA ALA A 423 14.52 -41.88 -7.79
C ALA A 423 15.89 -41.61 -7.14
N ALA A 424 16.02 -40.56 -6.32
CA ALA A 424 17.22 -40.25 -5.55
C ALA A 424 17.14 -40.73 -4.09
N ASP A 425 15.93 -41.03 -3.61
CA ASP A 425 15.64 -41.54 -2.27
C ASP A 425 15.47 -43.09 -2.22
N ASP A 426 15.53 -43.76 -3.38
CA ASP A 426 15.66 -45.22 -3.60
C ASP A 426 17.11 -45.56 -4.00
#